data_AF-A0A6N2W8N4-F1
#
_entry.id   AF-A0A6N2W8N4-F1
#
_cell.length_a   1.000
_cell.length_b   1.000
_cell.length_c   1.000
_cell.angle_alpha   90.00
_cell.angle_beta   90.00
_cell.angle_gamma   90.00
#
_symmetry.space_group_name_H-M   'P 1'
#
loop_
_entity.id
_entity.type
_entity.pdbx_description
1 polymer ?
#
loop_
_entity_poly.entity_id
_entity_poly.type
_entity_poly.pdbx_seq_one_letter_code
_entity_poly.pdbx_strand_id
1 'polypeptide(L)'
;MERQWNCMSIILTLNDNNKDLTDQEAKLYIKRLLSALRRKADRESWSYYIFVGFSRSNQKIKNERPHFHVFLYGCPCRTIEHWISNYWKPAKKSRRESRGIATRKIIDRKKAGYFVNGYIRGQAVFTREQKTDDLGNISEELKAYEVL
;
A
#
# COMPACT_ATOMS: atom_id res chain seq x y z
N MET A 1 0.95 -0.30 -23.98
CA MET A 1 0.46 -0.10 -22.59
C MET A 1 1.66 0.14 -21.69
N GLU A 2 1.61 1.19 -20.88
CA GLU A 2 2.72 1.81 -20.13
C GLU A 2 3.39 0.84 -19.13
N ARG A 3 4.35 0.01 -19.58
CA ARG A 3 5.25 -0.78 -18.73
C ARG A 3 6.35 0.12 -18.15
N GLN A 4 5.94 1.14 -17.38
CA GLN A 4 6.87 2.08 -16.77
C GLN A 4 7.03 1.77 -15.28
N TRP A 5 8.28 1.60 -14.86
CA TRP A 5 8.65 1.57 -13.45
C TRP A 5 8.41 2.94 -12.82
N ASN A 6 7.71 2.95 -11.71
CA ASN A 6 7.45 4.17 -10.95
C ASN A 6 7.24 3.85 -9.47
N CYS A 7 7.31 4.86 -8.61
CA CYS A 7 6.94 4.77 -7.20
C CYS A 7 5.79 5.72 -6.85
N MET A 8 4.93 5.29 -5.93
CA MET A 8 3.80 6.04 -5.41
C MET A 8 3.58 5.73 -3.94
N SER A 9 3.11 6.73 -3.20
CA SER A 9 2.58 6.55 -1.85
C SER A 9 1.07 6.70 -1.86
N ILE A 10 0.38 5.83 -1.15
CA ILE A 10 -1.08 5.78 -1.08
C ILE A 10 -1.48 5.77 0.39
N ILE A 11 -2.45 6.59 0.76
CA ILE A 11 -3.14 6.46 2.04
C ILE A 11 -4.53 5.88 1.77
N LEU A 12 -4.80 4.73 2.40
CA LEU A 12 -6.07 4.01 2.31
C LEU A 12 -6.78 4.13 3.66
N THR A 13 -7.73 5.06 3.76
CA THR A 13 -8.53 5.28 4.97
C THR A 13 -9.75 4.38 4.98
N LEU A 14 -9.95 3.59 6.03
CA LEU A 14 -11.09 2.68 6.12
C LEU A 14 -12.39 3.41 6.48
N ASN A 15 -13.53 2.79 6.18
CA ASN A 15 -14.85 3.28 6.55
C ASN A 15 -15.17 3.07 8.05
N ASP A 16 -16.30 3.62 8.50
CA ASP A 16 -16.70 3.61 9.92
C ASP A 16 -16.96 2.21 10.49
N ASN A 17 -17.24 1.21 9.66
CA ASN A 17 -17.36 -0.18 10.10
C ASN A 17 -16.03 -0.74 10.63
N ASN A 18 -14.91 -0.06 10.39
CA ASN A 18 -13.56 -0.47 10.79
C ASN A 18 -12.91 0.59 11.70
N LYS A 19 -13.69 1.43 12.37
CA LYS A 19 -13.18 2.46 13.29
C LYS A 19 -12.43 1.86 14.49
N ASP A 20 -12.85 0.68 14.93
CA ASP A 20 -12.30 -0.05 16.08
C ASP A 20 -11.39 -1.22 15.66
N LEU A 21 -10.85 -1.18 14.44
CA LEU A 21 -10.04 -2.25 13.88
C LEU A 21 -8.81 -2.52 14.75
N THR A 22 -8.66 -3.77 15.20
CA THR A 22 -7.47 -4.20 15.92
C THR A 22 -6.27 -4.38 14.98
N ASP A 23 -5.07 -4.44 15.55
CA ASP A 23 -3.84 -4.70 14.79
C ASP A 23 -3.87 -6.08 14.15
N GLN A 24 -4.43 -7.07 14.83
CA GLN A 24 -4.51 -8.43 14.30
C GLN A 24 -5.45 -8.49 13.08
N GLU A 25 -6.59 -7.80 13.13
CA GLU A 25 -7.50 -7.68 11.99
C GLU A 25 -6.88 -6.89 10.84
N ALA A 26 -6.17 -5.80 11.14
CA ALA A 26 -5.41 -5.03 10.16
C ALA A 26 -4.37 -5.90 9.43
N LYS A 27 -3.58 -6.70 10.17
CA LYS A 27 -2.64 -7.68 9.59
C LYS A 27 -3.35 -8.66 8.68
N LEU A 28 -4.48 -9.20 9.10
CA LEU A 28 -5.26 -10.14 8.29
C LEU A 28 -5.78 -9.50 6.99
N TYR A 29 -6.19 -8.24 7.03
CA TYR A 29 -6.67 -7.51 5.86
C TYR A 29 -5.56 -7.27 4.84
N ILE A 30 -4.39 -6.84 5.31
CA ILE A 30 -3.22 -6.65 4.45
C ILE A 30 -2.72 -7.99 3.88
N LYS A 31 -2.65 -9.05 4.68
CA LYS A 31 -2.29 -10.40 4.19
C LYS A 31 -3.20 -10.86 3.05
N ARG A 32 -4.51 -10.59 3.15
CA ARG A 32 -5.51 -10.92 2.10
C ARG A 32 -5.35 -10.04 0.86
N LEU A 33 -5.07 -8.75 1.02
CA LEU A 33 -4.78 -7.83 -0.07
C LEU A 33 -3.54 -8.29 -0.84
N LEU A 34 -2.43 -8.53 -0.14
CA LEU A 34 -1.16 -8.95 -0.74
C LEU A 34 -1.27 -10.31 -1.43
N SER A 35 -1.97 -11.28 -0.83
CA SER A 35 -2.27 -12.57 -1.48
C SER A 35 -3.06 -12.41 -2.79
N ALA A 36 -4.02 -11.49 -2.84
CA ALA A 36 -4.75 -11.22 -4.07
C ALA A 36 -3.92 -10.43 -5.08
N LEU A 37 -3.07 -9.52 -4.63
CA LEU A 37 -2.14 -8.75 -5.45
C LEU A 37 -1.15 -9.69 -6.16
N ARG A 38 -0.54 -10.64 -5.43
CA ARG A 38 0.36 -11.66 -6.02
C ARG A 38 -0.29 -12.38 -7.19
N ARG A 39 -1.49 -12.95 -6.97
CA ARG A 39 -2.26 -13.68 -7.98
C ARG A 39 -2.70 -12.80 -9.16
N LYS A 40 -2.98 -11.53 -8.94
CA LYS A 40 -3.28 -10.60 -10.03
C LYS A 40 -2.00 -10.29 -10.81
N ALA A 41 -0.91 -10.01 -10.12
CA ALA A 41 0.39 -9.77 -10.73
C ALA A 41 0.91 -10.97 -11.52
N ASP A 42 0.67 -12.22 -11.10
CA ASP A 42 1.03 -13.42 -11.87
C ASP A 42 0.32 -13.43 -13.22
N ARG A 43 -1.01 -13.29 -13.18
CA ARG A 43 -1.86 -13.32 -14.38
C ARG A 43 -1.55 -12.20 -15.36
N GLU A 44 -1.21 -11.03 -14.84
CA GLU A 44 -1.01 -9.83 -15.65
C GLU A 44 0.48 -9.52 -15.90
N SER A 45 1.39 -10.38 -15.45
CA SER A 45 2.85 -10.19 -15.52
C SER A 45 3.31 -8.85 -14.94
N TRP A 46 2.78 -8.47 -13.78
CA TRP A 46 3.21 -7.26 -13.05
C TRP A 46 4.37 -7.57 -12.11
N SER A 47 5.30 -6.62 -11.98
CA SER A 47 6.38 -6.67 -10.99
C SER A 47 6.21 -5.54 -9.99
N TYR A 48 6.45 -5.82 -8.70
CA TYR A 48 6.32 -4.80 -7.66
C TYR A 48 7.15 -5.08 -6.40
N TYR A 49 7.46 -3.99 -5.73
CA TYR A 49 7.91 -3.91 -4.36
C TYR A 49 6.90 -3.06 -3.59
N ILE A 50 6.39 -3.60 -2.48
CA ILE A 50 5.35 -2.93 -1.69
C ILE A 50 5.69 -2.97 -0.21
N PHE A 51 5.39 -1.87 0.45
CA PHE A 51 5.49 -1.73 1.89
C PHE A 51 4.19 -1.14 2.44
N VAL A 52 3.67 -1.73 3.52
CA VAL A 52 2.40 -1.31 4.12
C VAL A 52 2.56 -1.11 5.62
N GLY A 53 2.27 0.10 6.08
CA GLY A 53 2.15 0.46 7.50
C GLY A 53 0.71 0.68 7.90
N PHE A 54 0.34 0.26 9.11
CA PHE A 54 -0.98 0.53 9.67
C PHE A 54 -0.87 1.62 10.73
N SER A 55 -1.67 2.67 10.57
CA SER A 55 -1.80 3.76 11.53
C SER A 55 -3.14 3.62 12.23
N ARG A 56 -3.10 3.27 13.52
CA ARG A 56 -4.17 3.61 14.44
C ARG A 56 -4.01 5.09 14.68
N SER A 57 -4.86 5.88 14.04
CA SER A 57 -5.00 7.29 14.34
C SER A 57 -4.89 7.53 15.85
N ASN A 58 -4.08 8.50 16.24
CA ASN A 58 -3.92 8.85 17.64
C ASN A 58 -5.23 9.51 18.10
N GLN A 59 -6.20 8.70 18.53
CA GLN A 59 -7.56 9.10 18.92
C GLN A 59 -7.57 10.19 20.00
N LYS A 60 -6.44 10.43 20.68
CA LYS A 60 -6.27 11.47 21.71
C LYS A 60 -6.08 12.88 21.15
N ILE A 61 -5.71 13.06 19.88
CA ILE A 61 -5.32 14.38 19.33
C ILE A 61 -6.18 14.80 18.13
N LYS A 62 -6.65 13.83 17.30
CA LYS A 62 -7.61 14.05 16.21
C LYS A 62 -8.44 12.79 15.97
N ASN A 63 -9.72 12.96 15.62
CA ASN A 63 -10.61 11.90 15.14
C ASN A 63 -10.24 11.43 13.72
N GLU A 64 -8.95 11.12 13.48
CA GLU A 64 -8.57 10.45 12.25
C GLU A 64 -9.05 9.00 12.32
N ARG A 65 -9.43 8.43 11.17
CA ARG A 65 -9.85 7.02 11.09
C ARG A 65 -8.62 6.13 10.88
N PRO A 66 -8.67 4.84 11.28
CA PRO A 66 -7.62 3.90 10.96
C PRO A 66 -7.32 3.88 9.45
N HIS A 67 -6.05 3.89 9.10
CA HIS A 67 -5.62 3.97 7.71
C HIS A 67 -4.32 3.20 7.46
N PHE A 68 -4.16 2.76 6.21
CA PHE A 68 -2.92 2.14 5.76
C PHE A 68 -2.11 3.13 4.94
N HIS A 69 -0.84 3.24 5.28
CA HIS A 69 0.17 3.87 4.45
C HIS A 69 0.78 2.80 3.55
N VAL A 70 0.70 3.00 2.24
CA VAL A 70 1.24 2.06 1.25
C VAL A 70 2.32 2.79 0.46
N PHE A 71 3.52 2.24 0.42
CA PHE A 71 4.52 2.58 -0.58
C PHE A 71 4.55 1.49 -1.63
N LEU A 72 4.47 1.88 -2.90
CA LEU A 72 4.49 0.99 -4.05
C LEU A 72 5.61 1.45 -4.97
N TYR A 73 6.48 0.54 -5.35
CA TYR A 73 7.33 0.66 -6.53
C TYR A 73 6.97 -0.50 -7.46
N GLY A 74 6.64 -0.24 -8.73
CA GLY A 74 6.18 -1.32 -9.59
C GLY A 74 6.11 -0.98 -11.06
N CYS A 75 5.86 -2.00 -11.86
CA CYS A 75 5.68 -1.92 -13.31
C CYS A 75 4.52 -2.85 -13.72
N PRO A 76 3.42 -2.32 -14.28
CA PRO A 76 3.08 -0.90 -14.48
C PRO A 76 2.55 -0.24 -13.18
N CYS A 77 3.26 0.75 -12.64
CA CYS A 77 2.96 1.30 -11.30
C CYS A 77 1.54 1.85 -11.14
N ARG A 78 1.06 2.66 -12.10
CA ARG A 78 -0.28 3.28 -12.05
C ARG A 78 -1.39 2.25 -12.05
N THR A 79 -1.24 1.20 -12.84
CA THR A 79 -2.23 0.11 -12.89
C THR A 79 -2.27 -0.67 -11.58
N ILE A 80 -1.10 -0.96 -11.00
CA ILE A 80 -0.99 -1.66 -9.72
C ILE A 80 -1.60 -0.80 -8.60
N GLU A 81 -1.25 0.48 -8.54
CA GLU A 81 -1.85 1.47 -7.62
C GLU A 81 -3.36 1.45 -7.73
N HIS A 82 -3.89 1.61 -8.95
CA HIS A 82 -5.33 1.70 -9.17
C HIS A 82 -6.05 0.42 -8.72
N TRP A 83 -5.43 -0.75 -8.94
CA TRP A 83 -5.97 -2.01 -8.48
C TRP A 83 -5.98 -2.11 -6.94
N ILE A 84 -4.88 -1.73 -6.28
CA ILE A 84 -4.77 -1.70 -4.81
C ILE A 84 -5.82 -0.76 -4.22
N SER A 85 -5.93 0.45 -4.75
CA SER A 85 -6.89 1.48 -4.34
C SER A 85 -8.35 1.03 -4.46
N ASN A 86 -8.66 0.05 -5.33
CA ASN A 86 -10.00 -0.47 -5.53
C ASN A 86 -10.23 -1.86 -4.93
N TYR A 87 -9.25 -2.47 -4.28
CA TYR A 87 -9.34 -3.85 -3.76
C TYR A 87 -10.54 -4.09 -2.83
N TRP A 88 -10.87 -3.13 -1.96
CA TRP A 88 -12.01 -3.19 -1.04
C TRP A 88 -13.28 -2.50 -1.57
N LYS A 89 -13.29 -2.01 -2.82
CA LYS A 89 -14.49 -1.50 -3.52
C LYS A 89 -14.77 -2.32 -4.79
N PRO A 90 -15.16 -3.59 -4.65
CA PRO A 90 -15.43 -4.45 -5.82
C PRO A 90 -16.68 -3.98 -6.58
N ALA A 91 -16.68 -4.17 -7.90
CA ALA A 91 -17.80 -3.78 -8.78
C ALA A 91 -19.12 -4.53 -8.52
N LYS A 92 -19.08 -5.66 -7.81
CA LYS A 92 -20.25 -6.41 -7.35
C LYS A 92 -20.27 -6.40 -5.82
N LYS A 93 -21.46 -6.25 -5.24
CA LYS A 93 -21.66 -6.31 -3.79
C LYS A 93 -21.02 -7.58 -3.23
N SER A 94 -20.11 -7.43 -2.28
CA SER A 94 -19.42 -8.57 -1.65
C SER A 94 -19.12 -8.27 -0.19
N ARG A 95 -18.83 -9.31 0.59
CA ARG A 95 -18.37 -9.16 1.98
C ARG A 95 -17.11 -8.29 2.14
N ARG A 96 -16.41 -7.92 1.06
CA ARG A 96 -15.26 -6.99 1.10
C ARG A 96 -15.67 -5.52 1.10
N GLU A 97 -16.88 -5.20 0.64
CA GLU A 97 -17.41 -3.83 0.55
C GLU A 97 -17.68 -3.22 1.91
N SER A 98 -18.07 -4.05 2.90
CA SER A 98 -18.22 -3.61 4.30
C SER A 98 -16.91 -3.12 4.91
N ARG A 99 -15.76 -3.53 4.34
CA ARG A 99 -14.39 -3.09 4.69
C ARG A 99 -13.91 -1.85 3.94
N GLY A 100 -14.76 -1.29 3.07
CA GLY A 100 -14.41 -0.33 2.04
C GLY A 100 -13.59 0.89 2.49
N ILE A 101 -13.02 1.58 1.51
CA ILE A 101 -12.19 2.77 1.72
C ILE A 101 -13.07 4.04 1.78
N ALA A 102 -13.02 4.79 2.88
CA ALA A 102 -13.67 6.08 3.00
C ALA A 102 -13.00 7.14 2.12
N THR A 103 -11.67 7.17 2.10
CA THR A 103 -10.90 8.18 1.35
C THR A 103 -9.59 7.60 0.84
N ARG A 104 -9.21 8.01 -0.37
CA ARG A 104 -7.93 7.67 -1.01
C ARG A 104 -7.14 8.95 -1.18
N LYS A 105 -5.87 8.91 -0.80
CA LYS A 105 -4.95 10.01 -1.09
C LYS A 105 -3.72 9.47 -1.77
N ILE A 106 -3.53 9.87 -3.03
CA ILE A 106 -2.30 9.62 -3.76
C ILE A 106 -1.31 10.71 -3.35
N ILE A 107 -0.12 10.26 -3.00
CA ILE A 107 1.00 11.08 -2.59
C ILE A 107 2.13 10.77 -3.57
N ASP A 108 2.69 11.81 -4.18
CA ASP A 108 3.66 11.72 -5.27
C ASP A 108 5.05 11.24 -4.81
N ARG A 109 5.93 11.00 -5.80
CA ARG A 109 7.31 10.52 -5.60
C ARG A 109 8.08 11.30 -4.54
N LYS A 110 7.94 12.63 -4.51
CA LYS A 110 8.69 13.52 -3.60
C LYS A 110 8.42 13.20 -2.14
N LYS A 111 7.19 12.78 -1.84
CA LYS A 111 6.77 12.39 -0.50
C LYS A 111 6.91 10.90 -0.24
N ALA A 112 7.24 10.09 -1.25
CA ALA A 112 7.48 8.66 -1.08
C ALA A 112 8.75 8.37 -0.26
N GLY A 113 9.79 9.23 -0.36
CA GLY A 113 10.98 9.14 0.50
C GLY A 113 10.68 9.28 2.00
N TYR A 114 9.69 10.11 2.36
CA TYR A 114 9.21 10.26 3.74
C TYR A 114 8.63 8.96 4.32
N PHE A 115 8.08 8.10 3.45
CA PHE A 115 7.50 6.79 3.82
C PHE A 115 8.59 5.72 3.96
N VAL A 116 9.72 5.84 3.25
CA VAL A 116 10.83 4.87 3.25
C VAL A 116 11.84 5.14 4.37
N ASN A 117 12.22 6.41 4.62
CA ASN A 117 13.30 6.75 5.56
C ASN A 117 12.84 7.34 6.91
N GLY A 118 11.57 7.71 7.07
CA GLY A 118 11.08 8.38 8.28
C GLY A 118 10.00 7.60 9.03
N TYR A 119 8.75 7.99 8.81
CA TYR A 119 7.62 7.69 9.69
C TYR A 119 7.23 6.20 9.75
N ILE A 120 7.38 5.45 8.65
CA ILE A 120 6.84 4.08 8.56
C ILE A 120 7.91 3.01 8.77
N ARG A 121 9.20 3.33 8.57
CA ARG A 121 10.31 2.41 8.90
C ARG A 121 10.32 2.04 10.39
N GLY A 122 9.93 2.97 11.27
CA GLY A 122 9.71 2.72 12.70
C GLY A 122 8.37 2.05 13.06
N GLN A 123 7.41 2.02 12.13
CA GLN A 123 6.09 1.36 12.28
C GLN A 123 6.00 0.04 11.48
N ALA A 124 7.15 -0.47 11.02
CA ALA A 124 7.31 -1.57 10.06
C ALA A 124 6.89 -2.97 10.54
N VAL A 125 5.93 -3.06 11.47
CA VAL A 125 5.42 -4.32 12.01
C VAL A 125 4.31 -4.93 11.11
N PHE A 126 4.04 -4.39 9.91
CA PHE A 126 2.84 -4.77 9.14
C PHE A 126 3.01 -5.33 7.72
N THR A 127 4.24 -5.64 7.27
CA THR A 127 4.59 -6.49 6.09
C THR A 127 5.36 -5.73 5.02
N ARG A 128 6.58 -6.22 4.74
CA ARG A 128 7.36 -5.93 3.54
C ARG A 128 7.19 -7.11 2.59
N GLU A 129 6.76 -6.87 1.37
CA GLU A 129 6.60 -7.92 0.37
C GLU A 129 7.23 -7.51 -0.96
N GLN A 130 7.89 -8.48 -1.59
CA GLN A 130 8.64 -8.31 -2.81
C GLN A 130 8.29 -9.45 -3.75
N LYS A 131 8.05 -9.12 -5.02
CA LYS A 131 7.81 -10.10 -6.08
C LYS A 131 8.58 -9.68 -7.32
N THR A 132 9.64 -10.42 -7.64
CA THR A 132 10.51 -10.13 -8.80
C THR A 132 11.11 -11.38 -9.39
N ASP A 133 11.37 -11.34 -10.70
CA ASP A 133 12.43 -12.12 -11.36
C ASP A 133 13.68 -11.27 -11.67
N ASP A 134 13.67 -9.95 -11.42
CA ASP A 134 14.86 -9.11 -11.62
C ASP A 134 14.86 -7.89 -10.68
N LEU A 135 15.95 -7.75 -9.91
CA LEU A 135 16.15 -6.74 -8.86
C LEU A 135 17.43 -5.94 -9.01
N GLY A 136 18.25 -6.25 -10.02
CA GLY A 136 19.59 -5.64 -10.16
C GLY A 136 19.55 -4.11 -10.11
N ASN A 137 18.47 -3.51 -10.61
CA ASN A 137 18.34 -2.06 -10.76
C ASN A 137 17.55 -1.34 -9.64
N ILE A 138 16.92 -2.06 -8.70
CA ILE A 138 16.21 -1.39 -7.57
C ILE A 138 17.21 -0.74 -6.61
N SER A 139 18.41 -1.33 -6.46
CA SER A 139 19.38 -0.87 -5.48
C SER A 139 19.97 0.50 -5.81
N GLU A 140 20.16 0.85 -7.10
CA GLU A 140 20.77 2.12 -7.49
C GLU A 140 19.80 3.29 -7.38
N GLU A 141 18.54 3.13 -7.83
CA GLU A 141 17.53 4.17 -7.64
C GLU A 141 17.17 4.36 -6.17
N LEU A 142 17.10 3.29 -5.35
CA LEU A 142 16.84 3.43 -3.91
C LEU A 142 18.03 4.00 -3.13
N LYS A 143 19.28 3.71 -3.52
CA LYS A 143 20.48 4.34 -2.94
C LYS A 143 20.48 5.86 -3.15
N ALA A 144 19.98 6.34 -4.28
CA ALA A 144 19.81 7.78 -4.51
C ALA A 144 18.83 8.43 -3.50
N TYR A 145 17.94 7.64 -2.88
CA TYR A 145 17.04 8.10 -1.83
C TYR A 145 17.57 7.83 -0.42
N GLU A 146 18.75 7.22 -0.21
CA GLU A 146 19.39 7.07 1.11
C GLU A 146 20.21 8.31 1.53
N VAL A 147 20.39 9.30 0.64
CA VAL A 147 21.28 10.46 0.83
C VAL A 147 20.50 11.80 0.94
N LEU A 148 19.23 11.78 1.35
CA LEU A 148 18.47 13.00 1.69
C LEU A 148 17.77 12.87 3.05
#